data_AF-A0A6A0H7F2-F1
#
_entry.id   AF-A0A6A0H7F2-F1
#
_cell.length_a   1.000
_cell.length_b   1.000
_cell.length_c   1.000
_cell.angle_alpha   90.00
_cell.angle_beta   90.00
_cell.angle_gamma   90.00
#
_symmetry.space_group_name_H-M   'P 1'
#
loop_
_entity.id
_entity.type
_entity.pdbx_description
1 polymer ?
#
loop_
_entity_poly.entity_id
_entity_poly.type
_entity_poly.pdbx_seq_one_letter_code
_entity_poly.pdbx_strand_id
1 'polypeptide(L)'
;MATAHSVLRHGLQMRSNFDFSKLQLRSWFPRHMAVGMMQMQGKLHSIDAVIEVHDARIPFTGRNFNLSDIGILKPSILVLNKVDLVAPERRERVASRFNDMGHEVLFTNSKEPSDRGVECIVEKVLHKIKNSNRYNRSEFPEINLMILGIPNVGKSSLINSLRNRNMHRKKAAAVAPRPGVTRCVMERIQVYIRDTPGVLAPSIPSAEAGLKLALAATVDDRLVGAELLADYLLFR
;
A
#
# COMPACT_ATOMS: atom_id res chain seq x y z
N MET A 1 -53.70 -5.47 14.19
CA MET A 1 -52.78 -6.29 13.38
C MET A 1 -53.15 -6.16 11.91
N ALA A 2 -52.76 -5.05 11.28
CA ALA A 2 -52.85 -4.87 9.85
C ALA A 2 -51.50 -4.35 9.36
N THR A 3 -51.09 -4.84 8.19
CA THR A 3 -50.07 -4.27 7.30
C THR A 3 -48.60 -4.36 7.71
N ALA A 4 -48.08 -5.60 7.79
CA ALA A 4 -46.76 -5.92 7.19
C ALA A 4 -46.92 -6.53 5.78
N HIS A 5 -48.12 -7.01 5.43
CA HIS A 5 -48.41 -7.69 4.16
C HIS A 5 -48.78 -6.78 2.97
N SER A 6 -49.02 -5.47 3.17
CA SER A 6 -49.42 -4.58 2.06
C SER A 6 -48.25 -3.95 1.29
N VAL A 7 -47.05 -3.91 1.87
CA VAL A 7 -45.86 -3.34 1.20
C VAL A 7 -45.34 -4.25 0.09
N LEU A 8 -45.68 -5.54 0.12
CA LEU A 8 -45.26 -6.52 -0.89
C LEU A 8 -46.08 -6.50 -2.19
N ARG A 9 -47.12 -5.66 -2.30
CA ARG A 9 -47.99 -5.58 -3.50
C ARG A 9 -47.50 -4.62 -4.58
N HIS A 10 -46.44 -3.87 -4.33
CA HIS A 10 -45.68 -3.18 -5.38
C HIS A 10 -44.32 -3.85 -5.43
N GLY A 11 -44.17 -4.79 -6.38
CA GLY A 11 -43.07 -5.74 -6.46
C GLY A 11 -41.72 -5.11 -6.16
N LEU A 12 -41.23 -5.35 -4.94
CA LEU A 12 -39.84 -5.11 -4.57
C LEU A 12 -39.00 -6.08 -5.39
N GLN A 13 -38.57 -5.64 -6.58
CA GLN A 13 -37.53 -6.35 -7.31
C GLN A 13 -36.24 -6.20 -6.50
N MET A 14 -35.85 -7.28 -5.81
CA MET A 14 -34.54 -7.35 -5.15
C MET A 14 -33.46 -7.18 -6.21
N ARG A 15 -32.55 -6.23 -5.99
CA ARG A 15 -31.38 -6.08 -6.85
C ARG A 15 -30.48 -7.29 -6.67
N SER A 16 -29.99 -7.84 -7.77
CA SER A 16 -28.99 -8.91 -7.78
C SER A 16 -27.59 -8.41 -8.10
N ASN A 17 -27.48 -7.26 -8.79
CA ASN A 17 -26.24 -6.73 -9.32
C ASN A 17 -26.14 -5.23 -9.07
N PHE A 18 -24.91 -4.77 -8.83
CA PHE A 18 -24.57 -3.37 -8.72
C PHE A 18 -24.57 -2.66 -10.09
N ASP A 19 -25.14 -1.47 -10.15
CA ASP A 19 -25.28 -0.68 -11.37
C ASP A 19 -24.20 0.40 -11.49
N PHE A 20 -23.18 0.15 -12.31
CA PHE A 20 -22.09 1.09 -12.56
C PHE A 20 -22.51 2.35 -13.34
N SER A 21 -23.67 2.35 -14.01
CA SER A 21 -24.11 3.50 -14.82
C SER A 21 -24.44 4.74 -13.99
N LYS A 22 -24.71 4.56 -12.69
CA LYS A 22 -25.05 5.63 -11.75
C LYS A 22 -23.84 6.37 -11.19
N LEU A 23 -22.62 5.96 -11.54
CA LEU A 23 -21.39 6.55 -11.01
C LEU A 23 -21.00 7.84 -11.75
N GLN A 24 -21.11 8.98 -11.08
CA GLN A 24 -20.54 10.22 -11.58
C GLN A 24 -19.07 10.36 -11.17
N LEU A 25 -18.17 10.15 -12.13
CA LEU A 25 -16.71 10.10 -11.98
C LEU A 25 -16.01 11.45 -11.63
N ARG A 26 -16.75 12.55 -11.49
CA ARG A 26 -16.20 13.89 -11.83
C ARG A 26 -15.23 14.56 -10.85
N SER A 27 -15.03 14.12 -9.60
CA SER A 27 -14.08 14.81 -8.71
C SER A 27 -13.69 14.01 -7.46
N TRP A 28 -13.07 12.85 -7.60
CA TRP A 28 -12.66 12.05 -6.44
C TRP A 28 -11.23 12.33 -5.93
N PHE A 29 -10.47 13.28 -6.51
CA PHE A 29 -9.06 13.47 -6.14
C PHE A 29 -8.65 14.89 -5.75
N PRO A 30 -7.97 15.03 -4.58
CA PRO A 30 -7.35 16.28 -4.18
C PRO A 30 -6.07 16.55 -5.00
N ARG A 31 -5.95 17.77 -5.52
CA ARG A 31 -4.83 18.26 -6.35
C ARG A 31 -3.44 18.19 -5.67
N HIS A 32 -3.40 17.98 -4.35
CA HIS A 32 -2.18 17.99 -3.53
C HIS A 32 -1.28 16.75 -3.68
N MET A 33 -1.75 15.66 -4.29
CA MET A 33 -0.98 14.41 -4.38
C MET A 33 0.19 14.47 -5.37
N ALA A 34 0.09 15.32 -6.40
CA ALA A 34 1.17 15.55 -7.36
C ALA A 34 2.45 16.10 -6.68
N VAL A 35 2.29 16.90 -5.62
CA VAL A 35 3.41 17.46 -4.85
C VAL A 35 4.21 16.36 -4.15
N GLY A 36 3.51 15.37 -3.57
CA GLY A 36 4.16 14.23 -2.92
C GLY A 36 5.00 13.39 -3.90
N MET A 37 4.52 13.24 -5.13
CA MET A 37 5.24 12.52 -6.18
C MET A 37 6.52 13.26 -6.62
N MET A 38 6.44 14.59 -6.80
CA MET A 38 7.63 15.40 -7.12
C MET A 38 8.68 15.37 -5.99
N GLN A 39 8.25 15.48 -4.73
CA GLN A 39 9.15 15.39 -3.57
C GLN A 39 9.82 14.02 -3.46
N MET A 40 9.11 12.95 -3.82
CA MET A 40 9.63 11.60 -3.86
C MET A 40 10.69 11.45 -4.95
N GLN A 41 10.40 11.92 -6.18
CA GLN A 41 11.34 11.91 -7.29
C GLN A 41 12.64 12.65 -6.96
N GLY A 42 12.53 13.83 -6.34
CA GLY A 42 13.69 14.61 -5.90
C GLY A 42 14.59 13.87 -4.90
N LYS A 43 14.08 12.87 -4.16
CA LYS A 43 14.85 12.08 -3.18
C LYS A 43 15.40 10.77 -3.74
N LEU A 44 15.05 10.37 -4.97
CA LEU A 44 15.44 9.08 -5.56
C LEU A 44 16.96 8.90 -5.69
N HIS A 45 17.71 9.99 -5.97
CA HIS A 45 19.17 9.94 -6.07
C HIS A 45 19.85 9.52 -4.76
N SER A 46 19.18 9.74 -3.61
CA SER A 46 19.74 9.51 -2.28
C SER A 46 19.37 8.15 -1.68
N ILE A 47 18.74 7.26 -2.45
CA ILE A 47 18.28 5.94 -2.00
C ILE A 47 18.91 4.79 -2.79
N ASP A 48 19.00 3.64 -2.15
CA ASP A 48 19.54 2.39 -2.69
C ASP A 48 18.44 1.47 -3.20
N ALA A 49 17.31 1.37 -2.48
CA ALA A 49 16.17 0.53 -2.88
C ALA A 49 14.82 1.08 -2.39
N VAL A 50 13.75 0.54 -2.97
CA VAL A 50 12.36 0.91 -2.69
C VAL A 50 11.58 -0.28 -2.13
N ILE A 51 10.79 -0.04 -1.09
CA ILE A 51 9.78 -0.97 -0.59
C ILE A 51 8.42 -0.37 -0.94
N GLU A 52 7.73 -0.98 -1.90
CA GLU A 52 6.38 -0.62 -2.28
C GLU A 52 5.39 -1.34 -1.37
N VAL A 53 4.64 -0.60 -0.56
CA VAL A 53 3.65 -1.17 0.36
C VAL A 53 2.26 -0.97 -0.20
N HIS A 54 1.49 -2.05 -0.27
CA HIS A 54 0.14 -2.06 -0.78
C HIS A 54 -0.80 -2.86 0.12
N ASP A 55 -2.11 -2.63 0.00
CA ASP A 55 -3.11 -3.34 0.81
C ASP A 55 -3.46 -4.69 0.16
N ALA A 56 -3.26 -5.78 0.91
CA ALA A 56 -3.47 -7.14 0.42
C ALA A 56 -4.92 -7.42 0.01
N ARG A 57 -5.91 -6.65 0.50
CA ARG A 57 -7.32 -6.77 0.12
C ARG A 57 -7.58 -6.30 -1.31
N ILE A 58 -6.78 -5.36 -1.80
CA ILE A 58 -6.90 -4.74 -3.12
C ILE A 58 -5.55 -4.80 -3.87
N PRO A 59 -4.97 -5.99 -4.06
CA PRO A 59 -3.56 -6.17 -4.41
C PRO A 59 -3.16 -5.48 -5.72
N PHE A 60 -4.09 -5.39 -6.67
CA PHE A 60 -3.86 -4.76 -7.98
C PHE A 60 -4.37 -3.31 -8.06
N THR A 61 -5.37 -2.94 -7.24
CA THR A 61 -6.07 -1.65 -7.39
C THR A 61 -5.31 -0.55 -6.68
N GLY A 62 -5.10 0.59 -7.36
CA GLY A 62 -4.34 1.72 -6.82
C GLY A 62 -2.83 1.53 -6.86
N ARG A 63 -2.36 0.41 -7.41
CA ARG A 63 -0.94 0.18 -7.70
C ARG A 63 -0.55 0.94 -8.97
N ASN A 64 0.60 1.61 -8.95
CA ASN A 64 1.24 2.10 -10.15
C ASN A 64 2.21 1.04 -10.66
N PHE A 65 1.77 0.23 -11.63
CA PHE A 65 2.59 -0.87 -12.16
C PHE A 65 3.90 -0.39 -12.80
N ASN A 66 3.90 0.82 -13.38
CA ASN A 66 5.08 1.38 -14.02
C ASN A 66 5.86 2.31 -13.08
N LEU A 67 6.48 1.74 -12.04
CA LEU A 67 7.50 2.47 -11.26
C LEU A 67 8.67 2.93 -12.15
N SER A 68 8.90 2.24 -13.28
CA SER A 68 9.81 2.62 -14.36
C SER A 68 9.45 3.95 -15.00
N ASP A 69 8.16 4.21 -15.25
CA ASP A 69 7.68 5.49 -15.85
C ASP A 69 7.86 6.66 -14.87
N ILE A 70 7.92 6.35 -13.58
CA ILE A 70 8.21 7.32 -12.51
C ILE A 70 9.72 7.59 -12.38
N GLY A 71 10.55 6.91 -13.20
CA GLY A 71 12.01 7.03 -13.22
C GLY A 71 12.73 6.18 -12.17
N ILE A 72 12.03 5.22 -11.55
CA ILE A 72 12.59 4.38 -10.49
C ILE A 72 13.30 3.17 -11.10
N LEU A 73 14.59 3.33 -11.42
CA LEU A 73 15.51 2.26 -11.82
C LEU A 73 16.12 1.51 -10.63
N LYS A 74 15.63 1.78 -9.42
CA LYS A 74 16.17 1.21 -8.18
C LYS A 74 15.55 -0.16 -7.91
N PRO A 75 16.29 -1.10 -7.31
CA PRO A 75 15.71 -2.37 -6.86
C PRO A 75 14.49 -2.13 -5.99
N SER A 76 13.39 -2.84 -6.28
CA SER A 76 12.12 -2.70 -5.57
C SER A 76 11.57 -4.03 -5.09
N ILE A 77 10.89 -4.03 -3.94
CA ILE A 77 10.10 -5.16 -3.44
C ILE A 77 8.67 -4.71 -3.18
N LEU A 78 7.71 -5.50 -3.65
CA LEU A 78 6.29 -5.31 -3.36
C LEU A 78 5.91 -6.04 -2.08
N VAL A 79 5.31 -5.31 -1.14
CA VAL A 79 4.82 -5.79 0.14
C VAL A 79 3.30 -5.62 0.17
N LEU A 80 2.57 -6.74 0.17
CA LEU A 80 1.13 -6.79 0.41
C LEU A 80 0.86 -6.91 1.90
N ASN A 81 0.55 -5.78 2.52
CA ASN A 81 0.30 -5.65 3.94
C ASN A 81 -1.18 -5.86 4.30
N LYS A 82 -1.46 -6.12 5.58
CA LYS A 82 -2.80 -6.47 6.10
C LYS A 82 -3.29 -7.83 5.61
N VAL A 83 -2.37 -8.79 5.52
CA VAL A 83 -2.68 -10.14 5.06
C VAL A 83 -3.67 -10.87 5.98
N ASP A 84 -3.78 -10.45 7.25
CA ASP A 84 -4.79 -10.89 8.22
C ASP A 84 -6.23 -10.68 7.75
N LEU A 85 -6.47 -9.70 6.88
CA LEU A 85 -7.79 -9.39 6.33
C LEU A 85 -8.10 -10.14 5.03
N VAL A 86 -7.23 -11.08 4.61
CA VAL A 86 -7.33 -11.80 3.34
C VAL A 86 -7.31 -13.29 3.57
N ALA A 87 -8.33 -13.97 3.03
CA ALA A 87 -8.46 -15.42 3.06
C ALA A 87 -7.22 -16.11 2.46
N PRO A 88 -6.69 -17.18 3.08
CA PRO A 88 -5.47 -17.85 2.64
C PRO A 88 -5.49 -18.29 1.17
N GLU A 89 -6.62 -18.77 0.67
CA GLU A 89 -6.79 -19.29 -0.70
C GLU A 89 -6.62 -18.18 -1.75
N ARG A 90 -6.90 -16.93 -1.39
CA ARG A 90 -6.69 -15.77 -2.27
C ARG A 90 -5.20 -15.42 -2.38
N ARG A 91 -4.39 -15.72 -1.37
CA ARG A 91 -2.96 -15.35 -1.34
C ARG A 91 -2.17 -16.03 -2.45
N GLU A 92 -2.36 -17.34 -2.61
CA GLU A 92 -1.69 -18.14 -3.65
C GLU A 92 -2.04 -17.66 -5.05
N ARG A 93 -3.34 -17.42 -5.31
CA ARG A 93 -3.82 -16.91 -6.60
C ARG A 93 -3.23 -15.53 -6.92
N VAL A 94 -3.15 -14.66 -5.92
CA VAL A 94 -2.56 -13.33 -6.06
C VAL A 94 -1.05 -13.44 -6.31
N ALA A 95 -0.35 -14.28 -5.56
CA ALA A 95 1.08 -14.51 -5.72
C ALA A 95 1.43 -15.02 -7.12
N SER A 96 0.68 -16.03 -7.62
CA SER A 96 0.86 -16.57 -8.97
C SER A 96 0.73 -15.47 -10.02
N ARG A 97 -0.34 -14.66 -9.95
CA ARG A 97 -0.55 -13.56 -10.90
C ARG A 97 0.58 -12.54 -10.89
N PHE A 98 1.15 -12.22 -9.73
CA PHE A 98 2.29 -11.31 -9.69
C PHE A 98 3.57 -11.95 -10.24
N ASN A 99 3.81 -13.23 -9.97
CA ASN A 99 4.92 -13.96 -10.55
C ASN A 99 4.82 -14.01 -12.09
N ASP A 100 3.63 -14.21 -12.63
CA ASP A 100 3.37 -14.17 -14.08
C ASP A 100 3.70 -12.79 -14.70
N MET A 101 3.54 -11.72 -13.92
CA MET A 101 3.92 -10.35 -14.29
C MET A 101 5.41 -10.04 -14.01
N GLY A 102 6.20 -11.01 -13.54
CA GLY A 102 7.61 -10.83 -13.18
C GLY A 102 7.84 -10.04 -11.89
N HIS A 103 6.81 -9.90 -11.05
CA HIS A 103 6.91 -9.19 -9.77
C HIS A 103 6.94 -10.18 -8.60
N GLU A 104 8.00 -10.11 -7.81
CA GLU A 104 8.11 -10.82 -6.55
C GLU A 104 7.34 -10.08 -5.45
N VAL A 105 6.51 -10.81 -4.68
CA VAL A 105 5.62 -10.24 -3.68
C VAL A 105 5.83 -10.87 -2.31
N LEU A 106 5.82 -10.03 -1.28
CA LEU A 106 5.83 -10.44 0.11
C LEU A 106 4.50 -10.12 0.78
N PHE A 107 3.91 -11.11 1.42
CA PHE A 107 2.72 -10.90 2.25
C PHE A 107 3.15 -10.63 3.69
N THR A 108 2.57 -9.61 4.32
CA THR A 108 2.93 -9.23 5.68
C THR A 108 1.74 -8.83 6.52
N ASN A 109 1.86 -9.06 7.83
CA ASN A 109 1.04 -8.44 8.84
C ASN A 109 1.87 -7.48 9.70
N SER A 110 1.89 -6.20 9.34
CA SER A 110 2.68 -5.21 10.08
C SER A 110 2.21 -4.96 11.52
N LYS A 111 1.00 -5.41 11.89
CA LYS A 111 0.51 -5.32 13.27
C LYS A 111 1.04 -6.44 14.15
N GLU A 112 1.46 -7.55 13.55
CA GLU A 112 1.93 -8.73 14.27
C GLU A 112 3.45 -8.66 14.46
N PRO A 113 3.94 -8.55 15.71
CA PRO A 113 5.36 -8.40 15.98
C PRO A 113 6.21 -9.60 15.55
N SER A 114 5.63 -10.78 15.40
CA SER A 114 6.27 -12.05 15.03
C SER A 114 6.05 -12.49 13.58
N ASP A 115 5.37 -11.68 12.75
CA ASP A 115 5.11 -11.99 11.35
C ASP A 115 6.41 -12.21 10.55
N ARG A 116 6.69 -13.44 10.11
CA ARG A 116 7.92 -13.77 9.36
C ARG A 116 8.07 -12.97 8.07
N GLY A 117 6.97 -12.54 7.45
CA GLY A 117 6.99 -11.73 6.24
C GLY A 117 7.76 -10.42 6.42
N VAL A 118 7.56 -9.72 7.54
CA VAL A 118 8.29 -8.48 7.86
C VAL A 118 9.79 -8.72 8.07
N GLU A 119 10.18 -9.86 8.63
CA GLU A 119 11.59 -10.24 8.83
C GLU A 119 12.29 -10.45 7.47
N CYS A 120 11.65 -11.20 6.57
CA CYS A 120 12.17 -11.48 5.24
C CYS A 120 12.33 -10.23 4.35
N ILE A 121 11.65 -9.11 4.64
CA ILE A 121 11.78 -7.87 3.85
C ILE A 121 13.23 -7.42 3.83
N VAL A 122 13.87 -7.34 4.99
CA VAL A 122 15.22 -6.78 5.11
C VAL A 122 16.22 -7.64 4.36
N GLU A 123 16.16 -8.96 4.56
CA GLU A 123 17.05 -9.92 3.89
C GLU A 123 16.91 -9.85 2.36
N LYS A 124 15.67 -9.81 1.85
CA LYS A 124 15.41 -9.73 0.41
C LYS A 124 15.85 -8.40 -0.19
N VAL A 125 15.62 -7.29 0.52
CA VAL A 125 16.09 -5.97 0.10
C VAL A 125 17.61 -5.95 0.02
N LEU A 126 18.30 -6.43 1.06
CA LEU A 126 19.76 -6.50 1.08
C LEU A 126 20.31 -7.38 -0.03
N HIS A 127 19.67 -8.52 -0.30
CA HIS A 127 20.05 -9.40 -1.42
C HIS A 127 19.90 -8.69 -2.76
N LYS A 128 18.77 -8.01 -3.02
CA LYS A 128 18.57 -7.24 -4.26
C LYS A 128 19.55 -6.08 -4.40
N ILE A 129 19.88 -5.40 -3.31
CA ILE A 129 20.87 -4.29 -3.33
C ILE A 129 22.26 -4.82 -3.69
N LYS A 130 22.70 -5.94 -3.09
CA LYS A 130 24.00 -6.56 -3.40
C LYS A 130 24.13 -6.94 -4.88
N ASN A 131 23.04 -7.37 -5.49
CA ASN A 131 22.99 -7.74 -6.91
C ASN A 131 22.74 -6.54 -7.83
N SER A 132 22.71 -5.32 -7.29
CA SER A 132 22.48 -4.09 -8.05
C SER A 132 23.66 -3.14 -7.93
N ASN A 133 23.87 -2.34 -8.98
CA ASN A 133 24.81 -1.23 -8.89
C ASN A 133 24.20 -0.13 -8.00
N ARG A 134 24.86 0.16 -6.88
CA ARG A 134 24.51 1.28 -5.99
C ARG A 134 24.93 2.61 -6.62
N TYR A 135 24.28 2.97 -7.73
CA TYR A 135 24.58 4.19 -8.49
C TYR A 135 24.56 5.41 -7.55
N ASN A 136 25.66 6.15 -7.54
CA ASN A 136 25.94 7.33 -6.71
C ASN A 136 26.01 7.09 -5.19
N ARG A 137 26.06 5.83 -4.73
CA ARG A 137 26.16 5.49 -3.30
C ARG A 137 27.11 4.33 -2.97
N SER A 138 27.94 3.89 -3.90
CA SER A 138 28.89 2.78 -3.71
C SER A 138 29.90 3.02 -2.58
N GLU A 139 30.28 4.28 -2.35
CA GLU A 139 31.26 4.68 -1.33
C GLU A 139 30.65 4.77 0.08
N PHE A 140 29.32 4.75 0.20
CA PHE A 140 28.63 4.88 1.47
C PHE A 140 28.31 3.50 2.08
N PRO A 141 28.76 3.20 3.30
CA PRO A 141 28.44 1.93 3.95
C PRO A 141 26.96 1.83 4.34
N GLU A 142 26.28 2.95 4.54
CA GLU A 142 24.85 2.96 4.88
C GLU A 142 23.95 2.68 3.69
N ILE A 143 22.86 1.96 3.94
CA ILE A 143 21.82 1.62 2.97
C ILE A 143 20.59 2.49 3.21
N ASN A 144 20.16 3.21 2.19
CA ASN A 144 18.98 4.07 2.25
C ASN A 144 17.80 3.40 1.55
N LEU A 145 16.75 3.12 2.30
CA LEU A 145 15.50 2.56 1.81
C LEU A 145 14.41 3.62 1.80
N MET A 146 13.58 3.60 0.78
CA MET A 146 12.37 4.40 0.72
C MET A 146 11.15 3.50 0.76
N ILE A 147 10.22 3.82 1.66
CA ILE A 147 8.92 3.15 1.69
C ILE A 147 7.92 4.02 0.93
N LEU A 148 7.30 3.42 -0.08
CA LEU A 148 6.29 4.03 -0.93
C LEU A 148 4.96 3.30 -0.77
N GLY A 149 3.87 3.94 -1.19
CA GLY A 149 2.54 3.34 -1.19
C GLY A 149 1.45 4.36 -0.91
N ILE A 150 0.23 4.02 -1.30
CA ILE A 150 -0.94 4.88 -1.16
C ILE A 150 -1.28 5.13 0.32
N PRO A 151 -2.08 6.16 0.67
CA PRO A 151 -2.46 6.40 2.07
C PRO A 151 -3.08 5.15 2.74
N ASN A 152 -2.89 5.03 4.05
CA ASN A 152 -3.52 4.00 4.91
C ASN A 152 -3.24 2.51 4.59
N VAL A 153 -2.30 2.19 3.69
CA VAL A 153 -1.85 0.79 3.46
C VAL A 153 -1.05 0.19 4.63
N GLY A 154 -0.62 1.02 5.58
CA GLY A 154 0.14 0.60 6.76
C GLY A 154 1.64 0.80 6.67
N LYS A 155 2.12 1.78 5.87
CA LYS A 155 3.53 2.18 5.81
C LYS A 155 4.13 2.46 7.18
N SER A 156 3.49 3.31 7.99
CA SER A 156 3.98 3.66 9.33
C SER A 156 3.97 2.46 10.29
N SER A 157 2.99 1.57 10.18
CA SER A 157 2.98 0.31 10.94
C SER A 157 4.15 -0.59 10.54
N LEU A 158 4.44 -0.71 9.25
CA LEU A 158 5.57 -1.49 8.74
C LEU A 158 6.90 -0.91 9.23
N ILE A 159 7.07 0.40 9.14
CA ILE A 159 8.23 1.13 9.67
C ILE A 159 8.45 0.80 11.14
N ASN A 160 7.38 0.88 11.94
CA ASN A 160 7.46 0.60 13.37
C ASN A 160 7.78 -0.87 13.65
N SER A 161 7.22 -1.80 12.88
CA SER A 161 7.49 -3.24 13.02
C SER A 161 8.96 -3.57 12.70
N LEU A 162 9.47 -3.07 11.57
CA LEU A 162 10.89 -3.20 11.18
C LEU A 162 11.82 -2.61 12.24
N ARG A 163 11.46 -1.45 12.77
CA ARG A 163 12.24 -0.77 13.81
C ARG A 163 12.30 -1.57 15.11
N ASN A 164 11.16 -2.07 15.59
CA ASN A 164 11.06 -2.80 16.85
C ASN A 164 11.79 -4.15 16.82
N ARG A 165 11.90 -4.77 15.65
CA ARG A 165 12.62 -6.03 15.47
C ARG A 165 14.13 -5.84 15.41
N ASN A 166 14.57 -4.84 14.64
CA ASN A 166 16.00 -4.61 14.44
C ASN A 166 16.65 -3.89 15.62
N MET A 167 15.87 -3.15 16.43
CA MET A 167 16.30 -2.63 17.72
C MET A 167 15.88 -3.61 18.83
N HIS A 168 16.69 -4.62 19.15
CA HIS A 168 16.50 -5.52 20.30
C HIS A 168 16.55 -4.83 21.69
N ARG A 169 16.08 -3.59 21.86
CA ARG A 169 16.00 -2.92 23.17
C ARG A 169 14.72 -2.12 23.34
N LYS A 170 14.01 -2.49 24.42
CA LYS A 170 12.90 -1.83 25.09
C LYS A 170 13.15 -0.33 25.29
N LYS A 171 12.88 0.48 24.27
CA LYS A 171 12.49 1.90 24.33
C LYS A 171 12.21 2.32 22.90
N ALA A 172 10.96 2.19 22.49
CA ALA A 172 10.42 2.88 21.34
C ALA A 172 10.92 4.33 21.41
N ALA A 173 11.65 4.82 20.41
CA ALA A 173 11.89 6.27 20.41
C ALA A 173 10.52 6.91 20.32
N ALA A 174 10.25 7.76 21.29
CA ALA A 174 9.27 8.81 21.18
C ALA A 174 9.37 9.39 19.77
N VAL A 175 8.23 9.43 19.10
CA VAL A 175 8.06 10.07 17.80
C VAL A 175 8.45 11.54 17.97
N ALA A 176 9.72 11.86 17.69
CA ALA A 176 10.17 13.24 17.60
C ALA A 176 9.74 13.80 16.23
N PRO A 177 9.21 15.04 16.18
CA PRO A 177 8.49 15.58 15.02
C PRO A 177 9.47 16.10 13.97
N ARG A 178 10.32 15.24 13.40
CA ARG A 178 11.01 15.54 12.15
C ARG A 178 10.35 14.74 11.03
N PRO A 179 9.48 15.37 10.22
CA PRO A 179 8.87 14.73 9.06
C PRO A 179 9.95 14.19 8.11
N GLY A 180 9.84 12.92 7.71
CA GLY A 180 10.51 12.41 6.51
C GLY A 180 11.83 11.64 6.68
N VAL A 181 12.29 11.31 7.89
CA VAL A 181 13.45 10.39 8.09
C VAL A 181 13.28 9.50 9.33
N THR A 182 13.25 8.18 9.13
CA THR A 182 13.29 7.18 10.21
C THR A 182 14.59 6.38 10.14
N ARG A 183 15.34 6.30 11.24
CA ARG A 183 16.64 5.59 11.28
C ARG A 183 16.46 4.18 11.88
N CYS A 184 16.90 3.15 11.16
CA CYS A 184 17.12 1.80 11.69
C CYS A 184 18.62 1.50 11.70
N VAL A 185 19.16 1.06 12.83
CA VAL A 185 20.58 0.69 12.94
C VAL A 185 20.62 -0.83 13.04
N MET A 186 21.18 -1.52 12.05
CA MET A 186 21.62 -2.91 12.19
C MET A 186 23.13 -2.90 12.36
N GLU A 187 23.67 -3.76 13.22
CA GLU A 187 25.04 -3.72 13.77
C GLU A 187 26.19 -3.76 12.73
N ARG A 188 25.90 -3.90 11.43
CA ARG A 188 26.87 -3.76 10.32
C ARG A 188 26.40 -2.88 9.15
N ILE A 189 25.11 -2.52 9.10
CA ILE A 189 24.49 -1.77 7.99
C ILE A 189 23.49 -0.79 8.59
N GLN A 190 23.74 0.50 8.46
CA GLN A 190 22.77 1.52 8.85
C GLN A 190 21.69 1.59 7.77
N VAL A 191 20.44 1.28 8.13
CA VAL A 191 19.30 1.31 7.22
C VAL A 191 18.45 2.55 7.49
N TYR A 192 18.48 3.52 6.59
CA TYR A 192 17.62 4.70 6.70
C TYR A 192 16.32 4.46 5.97
N ILE A 193 15.21 4.49 6.68
CA ILE A 193 13.87 4.39 6.10
C ILE A 193 13.30 5.79 5.95
N ARG A 194 13.13 6.25 4.72
CA ARG A 194 12.43 7.52 4.46
C ARG A 194 10.94 7.26 4.30
N ASP A 195 10.16 7.84 5.20
CA ASP A 195 8.71 7.86 5.09
C ASP A 195 8.29 8.87 4.01
N THR A 196 7.40 8.44 3.12
CA THR A 196 6.80 9.30 2.11
C THR A 196 5.31 9.46 2.40
N PRO A 197 4.76 10.69 2.32
CA PRO A 197 3.32 10.87 2.35
C PRO A 197 2.71 10.01 1.24
N GLY A 198 1.55 9.40 1.50
CA GLY A 198 1.01 8.38 0.60
C GLY A 198 0.88 8.89 -0.84
N VAL A 199 1.64 8.32 -1.75
CA VAL A 199 1.66 8.72 -3.17
C VAL A 199 0.68 7.81 -3.90
N LEU A 200 -0.39 8.39 -4.47
CA LEU A 200 -1.30 7.71 -5.39
C LEU A 200 -0.86 8.01 -6.83
N ALA A 201 -1.27 7.13 -7.74
CA ALA A 201 -1.33 7.45 -9.16
C ALA A 201 -2.05 8.79 -9.37
N PRO A 202 -1.61 9.65 -10.31
CA PRO A 202 -2.29 10.90 -10.59
C PRO A 202 -3.74 10.71 -11.09
N SER A 203 -4.12 9.49 -11.49
CA SER A 203 -5.49 9.15 -11.91
C SER A 203 -5.88 7.76 -11.45
N ILE A 204 -7.13 7.60 -11.01
CA ILE A 204 -7.75 6.28 -10.79
C ILE A 204 -8.33 5.80 -12.12
N PRO A 205 -8.02 4.57 -12.56
CA PRO A 205 -8.35 4.11 -13.91
C PRO A 205 -9.85 3.85 -14.13
N SER A 206 -10.63 3.61 -13.06
CA SER A 206 -12.06 3.31 -13.18
C SER A 206 -12.85 3.65 -11.91
N ALA A 207 -14.16 3.82 -12.07
CA ALA A 207 -15.08 4.05 -10.94
C ALA A 207 -15.02 2.88 -9.92
N GLU A 208 -14.93 1.65 -10.43
CA GLU A 208 -14.78 0.44 -9.62
C GLU A 208 -13.48 0.45 -8.81
N ALA A 209 -12.37 0.93 -9.39
CA ALA A 209 -11.12 1.09 -8.66
C ALA A 209 -11.27 2.11 -7.52
N GLY A 210 -11.98 3.22 -7.76
CA GLY A 210 -12.28 4.21 -6.73
C GLY A 210 -13.13 3.63 -5.58
N LEU A 211 -14.17 2.85 -5.91
CA LEU A 211 -15.00 2.15 -4.91
C LEU A 211 -14.19 1.19 -4.04
N LYS A 212 -13.32 0.38 -4.66
CA LYS A 212 -12.40 -0.52 -3.96
C LYS A 212 -11.43 0.23 -3.04
N LEU A 213 -10.90 1.35 -3.51
CA LEU A 213 -9.95 2.17 -2.75
C LEU A 213 -10.60 2.86 -1.55
N ALA A 214 -11.84 3.32 -1.70
CA ALA A 214 -12.66 3.83 -0.61
C ALA A 214 -13.02 2.74 0.42
N LEU A 215 -13.46 1.55 -0.03
CA LEU A 215 -13.71 0.40 0.87
C LEU A 215 -12.44 -0.04 1.63
N ALA A 216 -11.28 0.10 1.01
CA ALA A 216 -10.00 -0.18 1.66
C ALA A 216 -9.55 0.94 2.61
N ALA A 217 -10.32 2.03 2.75
CA ALA A 217 -10.00 3.24 3.50
C ALA A 217 -8.72 3.95 3.03
N THR A 218 -8.37 3.80 1.75
CA THR A 218 -7.19 4.46 1.13
C THR A 218 -7.54 5.81 0.50
N VAL A 219 -8.81 5.97 0.14
CA VAL A 219 -9.46 7.22 -0.27
C VAL A 219 -10.58 7.50 0.74
N ASP A 220 -10.84 8.79 0.99
CA ASP A 220 -11.91 9.23 1.89
C ASP A 220 -13.27 8.71 1.38
N ASP A 221 -13.96 7.96 2.23
CA ASP A 221 -15.25 7.32 1.93
C ASP A 221 -16.36 8.35 1.70
N ARG A 222 -16.23 9.55 2.28
CA ARG A 222 -17.17 10.67 2.08
C ARG A 222 -17.20 11.18 0.65
N LEU A 223 -16.12 10.99 -0.12
CA LEU A 223 -16.07 11.35 -1.54
C LEU A 223 -16.94 10.44 -2.41
N VAL A 224 -17.20 9.22 -1.93
CA VAL A 224 -17.97 8.20 -2.64
C VAL A 224 -19.40 8.13 -2.11
N GLY A 225 -19.58 8.24 -0.79
CA GLY A 225 -20.86 8.12 -0.11
C GLY A 225 -21.10 6.71 0.43
N ALA A 226 -21.57 6.62 1.68
CA ALA A 226 -21.75 5.36 2.39
C ALA A 226 -22.80 4.44 1.73
N GLU A 227 -23.88 5.01 1.19
CA GLU A 227 -24.93 4.24 0.50
C GLU A 227 -24.38 3.51 -0.73
N LEU A 228 -23.59 4.22 -1.56
CA LEU A 228 -23.00 3.66 -2.76
C LEU A 228 -21.96 2.58 -2.44
N LEU A 229 -21.17 2.78 -1.37
CA LEU A 229 -20.22 1.78 -0.90
C LEU A 229 -20.92 0.53 -0.36
N ALA A 230 -22.01 0.70 0.38
CA ALA A 230 -22.81 -0.41 0.89
C ALA A 230 -23.49 -1.19 -0.24
N ASP A 231 -24.09 -0.48 -1.20
CA ASP A 231 -24.71 -1.09 -2.41
C ASP A 231 -23.67 -1.90 -3.19
N TYR A 232 -22.47 -1.35 -3.39
CA TYR A 232 -21.38 -2.05 -4.05
C TYR A 232 -20.85 -3.26 -3.28
N LEU A 233 -20.83 -3.21 -1.95
CA LEU A 233 -20.37 -4.34 -1.13
C LEU A 233 -21.37 -5.50 -1.14
N LEU A 234 -22.67 -5.20 -1.22
CA LEU A 234 -23.75 -6.19 -1.15
C LEU A 234 -24.06 -6.86 -2.49
N PHE A 235 -23.95 -6.12 -3.61
CA PHE A 235 -24.47 -6.56 -4.91
C PHE A 235 -23.38 -6.80 -5.96
N ARG A 236 -22.17 -7.17 -5.55
CA ARG A 236 -21.02 -7.40 -6.45
C ARG A 236 -20.41 -8.79 -6.27
#